data_AF-A0A3L7SI60-F1
#
_entry.id   AF-A0A3L7SI60-F1
#
_cell.length_a   1.000
_cell.length_b   1.000
_cell.length_c   1.000
_cell.angle_alpha   90.00
_cell.angle_beta   90.00
_cell.angle_gamma   90.00
#
_symmetry.space_group_name_H-M   'P 1'
#
loop_
_entity.id
_entity.type
_entity.pdbx_description
1 polymer ?
#
loop_
_entity_poly.entity_id
_entity_poly.type
_entity_poly.pdbx_seq_one_letter_code
_entity_poly.pdbx_strand_id
1 'polypeptide(L)'
;MWRKRYQSFWVLGLGMLLGLLLTGCGSAKTQTPPGPAESTAAPKTGAGPVESSAIPAESTENSLAVALVPTATNGTAESTFQQVLVAFQEGRLEAVFDFLPPSHQAEVEQLLQTFADKMDPELWSELFQLLNKSANLLKSKKELILSLDGVKKLPQIDAIKPYWEGITNGLRDAATSDIADLKQLKRANTRQLLAAGSRLLAGMQLPSFADIEVTTVQATDEQATLSYRDAKNAAPKQVEFVRVEGKWLPQSIATGWPVAMADAKARLAELPSQLAILKPEALRQMSSIAGMLDQLQGAKTKDEFSAAAVPLVFTVAFGAQMAQQAMQDAATTPRQGNAVHLIINRELTDGELTRLKTAVFESLGDSAANTDYEFIPNDGKTRCRFVPITDLPSLLTVLKKHFEGTSVRLDAETKTIFVDGN
;
A
#
# COMPACT_ATOMS: atom_id res chain seq x y z
N MET A 1 -6.50 15.82 -10.13
CA MET A 1 -7.13 14.48 -9.94
C MET A 1 -6.13 13.33 -10.01
N TRP A 2 -5.11 13.35 -10.89
CA TRP A 2 -4.06 12.32 -10.98
C TRP A 2 -3.16 12.23 -9.73
N ARG A 3 -2.73 13.34 -9.10
CA ARG A 3 -1.95 13.29 -7.82
C ARG A 3 -2.72 12.60 -6.68
N LYS A 4 -4.00 12.93 -6.48
CA LYS A 4 -4.89 12.22 -5.55
C LYS A 4 -5.06 10.75 -5.94
N ARG A 5 -5.18 10.43 -7.24
CA ARG A 5 -5.33 9.06 -7.72
C ARG A 5 -4.02 8.25 -7.70
N TYR A 6 -2.85 8.85 -7.90
CA TYR A 6 -1.53 8.20 -8.00
C TYR A 6 -0.85 8.05 -6.63
N GLN A 7 -0.99 9.03 -5.71
CA GLN A 7 -0.64 8.81 -4.30
C GLN A 7 -1.59 7.82 -3.65
N SER A 8 -2.91 7.90 -3.92
CA SER A 8 -3.83 6.85 -3.49
C SER A 8 -3.54 5.52 -4.20
N PHE A 9 -3.10 5.46 -5.46
CA PHE A 9 -2.83 4.19 -6.16
C PHE A 9 -1.46 3.56 -5.92
N TRP A 10 -0.39 4.30 -5.66
CA TRP A 10 0.83 3.67 -5.14
C TRP A 10 0.56 3.10 -3.74
N VAL A 11 -0.29 3.78 -2.95
CA VAL A 11 -0.93 3.28 -1.73
C VAL A 11 -2.04 2.23 -2.00
N LEU A 12 -2.44 1.94 -3.25
CA LEU A 12 -3.39 0.86 -3.60
C LEU A 12 -2.77 -0.24 -4.50
N GLY A 13 -1.54 -0.12 -4.97
CA GLY A 13 -0.86 -1.14 -5.78
C GLY A 13 0.17 -1.86 -4.92
N LEU A 14 1.19 -1.12 -4.47
CA LEU A 14 2.07 -1.57 -3.40
C LEU A 14 1.37 -1.47 -2.05
N GLY A 15 0.50 -0.48 -1.86
CA GLY A 15 -0.36 -0.36 -0.69
C GLY A 15 -1.72 -1.09 -0.76
N MET A 16 -2.10 -1.78 -1.84
CA MET A 16 -3.06 -2.91 -1.65
C MET A 16 -2.33 -4.08 -1.06
N LEU A 17 -1.10 -4.39 -1.49
CA LEU A 17 -0.34 -5.45 -0.83
C LEU A 17 -0.03 -5.04 0.62
N LEU A 18 0.60 -3.89 0.86
CA LEU A 18 0.84 -3.38 2.22
C LEU A 18 -0.46 -3.03 2.96
N GLY A 19 -1.51 -2.54 2.30
CA GLY A 19 -2.76 -2.14 2.95
C GLY A 19 -3.69 -3.32 3.25
N LEU A 20 -3.75 -4.36 2.41
CA LEU A 20 -4.34 -5.64 2.83
C LEU A 20 -3.55 -6.27 3.98
N LEU A 21 -2.22 -6.08 4.01
CA LEU A 21 -1.38 -6.58 5.10
C LEU A 21 -1.42 -5.71 6.38
N LEU A 22 -1.81 -4.41 6.31
CA LEU A 22 -1.68 -3.45 7.42
C LEU A 22 -2.97 -2.71 7.82
N THR A 23 -4.06 -2.76 7.05
CA THR A 23 -5.35 -2.10 7.43
C THR A 23 -6.39 -3.06 8.01
N GLY A 24 -6.04 -4.34 8.16
CA GLY A 24 -6.90 -5.38 8.74
C GLY A 24 -7.08 -5.32 10.27
N CYS A 25 -6.50 -4.34 10.97
CA CYS A 25 -6.58 -4.24 12.42
C CYS A 25 -6.79 -2.77 12.85
N GLY A 26 -8.01 -2.45 13.24
CA GLY A 26 -8.42 -1.09 13.61
C GLY A 26 -7.70 -0.54 14.84
N SER A 27 -7.43 0.76 14.82
CA SER A 27 -6.83 1.50 15.93
C SER A 27 -7.79 1.57 17.12
N ALA A 28 -7.64 0.64 18.07
CA ALA A 28 -8.25 0.78 19.40
C ALA A 28 -7.32 1.61 20.29
N LYS A 29 -7.78 2.83 20.67
CA LYS A 29 -7.11 3.68 21.67
C LYS A 29 -7.20 3.00 23.04
N THR A 30 -6.07 2.65 23.66
CA THR A 30 -6.00 2.23 25.07
C THR A 30 -5.60 3.40 25.96
N GLN A 31 -6.42 3.68 26.97
CA GLN A 31 -6.07 4.49 28.14
C GLN A 31 -5.47 3.56 29.21
N THR A 32 -4.32 3.93 29.79
CA THR A 32 -3.68 3.22 30.90
C THR A 32 -3.65 4.09 32.15
N PRO A 33 -3.88 3.53 33.34
CA PRO A 33 -3.12 3.94 34.53
C PRO A 33 -2.69 2.70 35.39
N PRO A 34 -1.92 2.85 36.48
CA PRO A 34 -0.48 2.60 36.57
C PRO A 34 -0.11 1.36 37.42
N GLY A 35 1.11 0.85 37.22
CA GLY A 35 1.67 -0.29 37.99
C GLY A 35 2.28 0.09 39.35
N PRO A 36 2.86 -0.90 40.06
CA PRO A 36 4.21 -0.67 40.56
C PRO A 36 5.16 -1.90 40.53
N ALA A 37 6.42 -1.57 40.19
CA ALA A 37 7.72 -1.99 40.77
C ALA A 37 8.12 -3.47 40.93
N GLU A 38 9.26 -3.83 40.32
CA GLU A 38 10.52 -4.33 40.96
C GLU A 38 11.54 -4.68 39.85
N SER A 39 12.72 -4.07 39.78
CA SER A 39 13.96 -4.25 40.57
C SER A 39 14.86 -5.40 40.08
N THR A 40 15.97 -4.99 39.44
CA THR A 40 17.36 -5.49 39.56
C THR A 40 17.67 -7.00 39.39
N ALA A 41 18.51 -7.32 38.40
CA ALA A 41 19.95 -7.61 38.59
C ALA A 41 20.54 -8.47 37.44
N ALA A 42 21.66 -8.01 36.86
CA ALA A 42 22.61 -8.85 36.11
C ALA A 42 23.61 -9.50 37.11
N PRO A 43 24.40 -10.53 36.73
CA PRO A 43 25.67 -10.24 36.03
C PRO A 43 26.23 -11.35 35.09
N LYS A 44 27.12 -10.93 34.16
CA LYS A 44 28.48 -11.44 33.78
C LYS A 44 28.68 -12.98 33.64
N THR A 45 29.43 -13.55 32.69
CA THR A 45 30.71 -13.18 32.07
C THR A 45 31.12 -14.29 31.08
N GLY A 46 31.92 -13.96 30.05
CA GLY A 46 33.18 -14.68 29.83
C GLY A 46 33.43 -15.32 28.45
N ALA A 47 34.43 -14.75 27.75
CA ALA A 47 35.47 -15.34 26.88
C ALA A 47 35.09 -16.43 25.86
N GLY A 48 35.51 -16.42 24.59
CA GLY A 48 36.68 -15.85 23.92
C GLY A 48 36.93 -16.68 22.64
N PRO A 49 37.75 -16.21 21.69
CA PRO A 49 37.62 -16.53 20.26
C PRO A 49 38.56 -17.64 19.77
N VAL A 50 38.25 -18.25 18.63
CA VAL A 50 39.22 -19.00 17.83
C VAL A 50 39.16 -18.57 16.37
N GLU A 51 40.33 -18.15 15.93
CA GLU A 51 40.79 -17.64 14.65
C GLU A 51 41.20 -18.83 13.74
N SER A 52 40.95 -18.76 12.43
CA SER A 52 41.69 -19.56 11.44
C SER A 52 41.66 -18.91 10.05
N SER A 53 42.86 -18.48 9.61
CA SER A 53 43.27 -17.94 8.31
C SER A 53 42.94 -18.88 7.12
N ALA A 54 42.49 -18.43 5.94
CA ALA A 54 43.21 -17.74 4.84
C ALA A 54 44.34 -18.63 4.21
N ILE A 55 44.60 -18.80 2.90
CA ILE A 55 44.31 -18.14 1.59
C ILE A 55 44.60 -19.21 0.45
N PRO A 56 45.00 -18.87 -0.81
CA PRO A 56 44.26 -18.57 -2.07
C PRO A 56 44.40 -19.66 -3.19
N ALA A 57 43.66 -19.53 -4.30
CA ALA A 57 44.22 -19.84 -5.64
C ALA A 57 43.42 -19.15 -6.75
N GLU A 58 44.15 -18.62 -7.72
CA GLU A 58 43.76 -17.71 -8.80
C GLU A 58 43.99 -18.39 -10.17
N SER A 59 43.11 -18.11 -11.15
CA SER A 59 43.24 -18.32 -12.62
C SER A 59 43.28 -19.79 -13.12
N THR A 60 42.79 -20.18 -14.31
CA THR A 60 42.74 -19.52 -15.62
C THR A 60 41.66 -20.17 -16.53
N GLU A 61 41.13 -19.34 -17.43
CA GLU A 61 40.42 -19.55 -18.71
C GLU A 61 40.37 -20.96 -19.35
N ASN A 62 39.21 -21.41 -19.87
CA ASN A 62 38.73 -21.10 -21.24
C ASN A 62 37.64 -22.10 -21.72
N SER A 63 36.73 -21.57 -22.56
CA SER A 63 36.04 -22.23 -23.67
C SER A 63 34.63 -22.85 -23.51
N LEU A 64 33.70 -22.17 -24.19
CA LEU A 64 32.49 -22.65 -24.88
C LEU A 64 31.19 -22.84 -24.06
N ALA A 65 30.40 -21.77 -23.95
CA ALA A 65 28.94 -21.89 -23.94
C ALA A 65 28.28 -20.60 -24.46
N VAL A 66 27.62 -20.74 -25.62
CA VAL A 66 26.42 -20.04 -26.10
C VAL A 66 26.37 -18.52 -25.89
N ALA A 67 26.39 -17.78 -27.01
CA ALA A 67 26.08 -16.36 -27.05
C ALA A 67 24.76 -16.05 -26.34
N LEU A 68 24.87 -15.58 -25.09
CA LEU A 68 23.79 -14.92 -24.38
C LEU A 68 23.52 -13.60 -25.10
N VAL A 69 22.32 -13.48 -25.63
CA VAL A 69 21.71 -12.20 -26.01
C VAL A 69 21.90 -11.23 -24.83
N PRO A 70 22.42 -10.00 -25.03
CA PRO A 70 22.60 -9.09 -23.91
C PRO A 70 21.23 -8.67 -23.36
N THR A 71 20.90 -9.14 -22.17
CA THR A 71 19.89 -8.55 -21.29
C THR A 71 20.33 -7.14 -20.90
N ALA A 72 19.90 -6.14 -21.67
CA ALA A 72 19.94 -4.73 -21.29
C ALA A 72 18.70 -4.02 -21.87
N THR A 73 17.57 -4.07 -21.17
CA THR A 73 16.50 -3.08 -21.37
C THR A 73 16.96 -1.73 -20.82
N ASN A 74 17.86 -1.05 -21.55
CA ASN A 74 18.15 0.37 -21.37
C ASN A 74 17.05 1.20 -22.06
N GLY A 75 15.83 1.16 -21.51
CA GLY A 75 14.75 2.08 -21.91
C GLY A 75 15.05 3.50 -21.43
N THR A 76 14.49 4.51 -22.10
CA THR A 76 14.49 5.89 -21.60
C THR A 76 13.53 6.04 -20.42
N ALA A 77 13.72 7.05 -19.57
CA ALA A 77 12.79 7.35 -18.47
C ALA A 77 11.34 7.54 -18.97
N GLU A 78 11.17 8.17 -20.14
CA GLU A 78 9.88 8.33 -20.81
C GLU A 78 9.22 6.99 -21.15
N SER A 79 9.96 6.08 -21.79
CA SER A 79 9.45 4.75 -22.13
C SER A 79 9.10 3.94 -20.87
N THR A 80 9.89 4.06 -19.81
CA THR A 80 9.61 3.41 -18.52
C THR A 80 8.32 3.97 -17.91
N PHE A 81 8.14 5.28 -17.88
CA PHE A 81 6.94 5.90 -17.34
C PHE A 81 5.68 5.48 -18.10
N GLN A 82 5.73 5.46 -19.43
CA GLN A 82 4.61 4.99 -20.27
C GLN A 82 4.29 3.51 -20.02
N GLN A 83 5.30 2.64 -19.92
CA GLN A 83 5.08 1.21 -19.67
C GLN A 83 4.47 0.96 -18.28
N VAL A 84 4.89 1.72 -17.26
CA VAL A 84 4.27 1.67 -15.92
C VAL A 84 2.79 2.05 -16.00
N LEU A 85 2.45 3.11 -16.73
CA LEU A 85 1.04 3.52 -16.92
C LEU A 85 0.22 2.44 -17.62
N VAL A 86 0.77 1.80 -18.66
CA VAL A 86 0.11 0.68 -19.35
C VAL A 86 -0.09 -0.50 -18.41
N ALA A 87 0.95 -0.90 -17.66
CA ALA A 87 0.86 -1.97 -16.68
C ALA A 87 -0.25 -1.71 -15.64
N PHE A 88 -0.42 -0.45 -15.20
CA PHE A 88 -1.51 -0.09 -14.30
C PHE A 88 -2.90 -0.17 -14.97
N GLN A 89 -3.06 0.27 -16.22
CA GLN A 89 -4.34 0.14 -16.94
C GLN A 89 -4.75 -1.31 -17.12
N GLU A 90 -3.77 -2.18 -17.38
CA GLU A 90 -3.96 -3.60 -17.59
C GLU A 90 -4.10 -4.38 -16.27
N GLY A 91 -3.94 -3.73 -15.12
CA GLY A 91 -3.99 -4.38 -13.81
C GLY A 91 -2.83 -5.34 -13.55
N ARG A 92 -1.69 -5.14 -14.23
CA ARG A 92 -0.50 -6.00 -14.17
C ARG A 92 0.43 -5.60 -13.04
N LEU A 93 0.09 -6.03 -11.83
CA LEU A 93 0.84 -5.74 -10.61
C LEU A 93 2.27 -6.28 -10.65
N GLU A 94 2.49 -7.44 -11.27
CA GLU A 94 3.82 -8.03 -11.40
C GLU A 94 4.76 -7.18 -12.26
N ALA A 95 4.21 -6.51 -13.28
CA ALA A 95 4.99 -5.63 -14.12
C ALA A 95 5.43 -4.38 -13.34
N VAL A 96 4.59 -3.84 -12.45
CA VAL A 96 4.95 -2.72 -11.55
C VAL A 96 6.15 -3.09 -10.67
N PHE A 97 6.17 -4.31 -10.13
CA PHE A 97 7.29 -4.83 -9.34
C PHE A 97 8.58 -4.98 -10.16
N ASP A 98 8.47 -5.42 -11.43
CA ASP A 98 9.62 -5.58 -12.33
C ASP A 98 10.33 -4.25 -12.68
N PHE A 99 9.68 -3.11 -12.46
CA PHE A 99 10.28 -1.78 -12.59
C PHE A 99 11.13 -1.36 -11.40
N LEU A 100 10.97 -2.01 -10.25
CA LEU A 100 11.79 -1.72 -9.08
C LEU A 100 13.24 -2.19 -9.30
N PRO A 101 14.24 -1.47 -8.73
CA PRO A 101 15.62 -1.94 -8.64
C PRO A 101 15.71 -3.29 -7.93
N PRO A 102 16.67 -4.16 -8.28
CA PRO A 102 16.90 -5.42 -7.57
C PRO A 102 16.96 -5.30 -6.04
N SER A 103 17.62 -4.28 -5.49
CA SER A 103 17.64 -4.07 -4.03
C SER A 103 16.26 -3.80 -3.44
N HIS A 104 15.45 -3.01 -4.14
CA HIS A 104 14.10 -2.66 -3.71
C HIS A 104 13.16 -3.86 -3.81
N GLN A 105 13.30 -4.69 -4.85
CA GLN A 105 12.59 -5.96 -4.98
C GLN A 105 12.90 -6.88 -3.79
N ALA A 106 14.18 -7.02 -3.44
CA ALA A 106 14.62 -7.83 -2.30
C ALA A 106 14.05 -7.31 -0.96
N GLU A 107 13.96 -5.98 -0.76
CA GLU A 107 13.34 -5.44 0.45
C GLU A 107 11.84 -5.75 0.55
N VAL A 108 11.10 -5.70 -0.56
CA VAL A 108 9.68 -6.08 -0.59
C VAL A 108 9.52 -7.58 -0.30
N GLU A 109 10.40 -8.42 -0.83
CA GLU A 109 10.44 -9.86 -0.50
C GLU A 109 10.71 -10.10 0.98
N GLN A 110 11.64 -9.36 1.59
CA GLN A 110 11.90 -9.44 3.03
C GLN A 110 10.70 -8.99 3.87
N LEU A 111 9.97 -7.96 3.43
CA LEU A 111 8.72 -7.55 4.08
C LEU A 111 7.67 -8.66 4.03
N LEU A 112 7.50 -9.32 2.89
CA LEU A 112 6.58 -10.44 2.75
C LEU A 112 6.94 -11.61 3.68
N GLN A 113 8.23 -11.94 3.76
CA GLN A 113 8.75 -12.96 4.67
C GLN A 113 8.51 -12.59 6.14
N THR A 114 8.79 -11.33 6.50
CA THR A 114 8.58 -10.82 7.86
C THR A 114 7.09 -10.83 8.23
N PHE A 115 6.22 -10.47 7.29
CA PHE A 115 4.79 -10.58 7.48
C PHE A 115 4.38 -12.03 7.75
N ALA A 116 4.80 -12.97 6.90
CA ALA A 116 4.46 -14.37 7.05
C ALA A 116 4.93 -14.95 8.39
N ASP A 117 6.08 -14.49 8.89
CA ASP A 117 6.61 -14.88 10.20
C ASP A 117 5.84 -14.29 11.40
N LYS A 118 5.27 -13.10 11.24
CA LYS A 118 4.59 -12.37 12.31
C LYS A 118 3.08 -12.56 12.31
N MET A 119 2.52 -13.10 11.24
CA MET A 119 1.10 -13.37 11.13
C MET A 119 0.69 -14.53 12.05
N ASP A 120 -0.48 -14.42 12.68
CA ASP A 120 -1.03 -15.50 13.50
C ASP A 120 -1.54 -16.64 12.58
N PRO A 121 -1.03 -17.89 12.74
CA PRO A 121 -1.36 -19.00 11.85
C PRO A 121 -2.84 -19.40 11.89
N GLU A 122 -3.49 -19.25 13.04
CA GLU A 122 -4.90 -19.61 13.20
C GLU A 122 -5.79 -18.60 12.47
N LEU A 123 -5.56 -17.29 12.69
CA LEU A 123 -6.27 -16.25 11.95
C LEU A 123 -6.07 -16.37 10.44
N TRP A 124 -4.85 -16.66 10.00
CA TRP A 124 -4.55 -16.83 8.57
C TRP A 124 -5.28 -18.05 7.99
N SER A 125 -5.20 -19.19 8.66
CA SER A 125 -5.89 -20.41 8.24
C SER A 125 -7.41 -20.22 8.15
N GLU A 126 -8.02 -19.64 9.18
CA GLU A 126 -9.46 -19.39 9.23
C GLU A 126 -9.92 -18.44 8.11
N LEU A 127 -9.13 -17.39 7.82
CA LEU A 127 -9.39 -16.47 6.72
C LEU A 127 -9.45 -17.21 5.37
N PHE A 128 -8.47 -18.06 5.08
CA PHE A 128 -8.40 -18.78 3.81
C PHE A 128 -9.46 -19.89 3.70
N GLN A 129 -9.82 -20.53 4.81
CA GLN A 129 -10.96 -21.44 4.86
C GLN A 129 -12.27 -20.69 4.55
N LEU A 130 -12.47 -19.50 5.10
CA LEU A 130 -13.62 -18.66 4.85
C LEU A 130 -13.68 -18.20 3.38
N LEU A 131 -12.53 -17.82 2.81
CA LEU A 131 -12.41 -17.44 1.41
C LEU A 131 -12.78 -18.61 0.49
N ASN A 132 -12.29 -19.82 0.79
CA ASN A 132 -12.62 -21.03 0.04
C ASN A 132 -14.13 -21.35 0.11
N LYS A 133 -14.73 -21.28 1.32
CA LYS A 133 -16.19 -21.43 1.50
C LYS A 133 -16.96 -20.42 0.66
N SER A 134 -16.51 -19.17 0.66
CA SER A 134 -17.12 -18.09 -0.13
C SER A 134 -17.01 -18.36 -1.64
N ALA A 135 -15.85 -18.75 -2.14
CA ALA A 135 -15.66 -19.10 -3.55
C ALA A 135 -16.56 -20.27 -3.98
N ASN A 136 -16.69 -21.29 -3.13
CA ASN A 136 -17.56 -22.44 -3.35
C ASN A 136 -19.05 -22.04 -3.36
N LEU A 137 -19.45 -21.15 -2.47
CA LEU A 137 -20.82 -20.61 -2.45
C LEU A 137 -21.11 -19.81 -3.72
N LEU A 138 -20.26 -18.85 -4.08
CA LEU A 138 -20.43 -18.03 -5.28
C LEU A 138 -20.49 -18.88 -6.56
N LYS A 139 -19.70 -19.95 -6.62
CA LYS A 139 -19.71 -20.89 -7.74
C LYS A 139 -20.98 -21.75 -7.78
N SER A 140 -21.33 -22.38 -6.67
CA SER A 140 -22.42 -23.37 -6.62
C SER A 140 -23.82 -22.75 -6.55
N LYS A 141 -23.95 -21.54 -6.03
CA LYS A 141 -25.22 -20.82 -5.84
C LYS A 141 -25.37 -19.61 -6.74
N LYS A 142 -24.56 -19.49 -7.80
CA LYS A 142 -24.58 -18.38 -8.78
C LYS A 142 -26.01 -17.94 -9.13
N GLU A 143 -26.83 -18.86 -9.61
CA GLU A 143 -28.20 -18.53 -10.07
C GLU A 143 -29.09 -18.02 -8.92
N LEU A 144 -28.99 -18.62 -7.73
CA LEU A 144 -29.74 -18.13 -6.57
C LEU A 144 -29.29 -16.73 -6.15
N ILE A 145 -27.98 -16.48 -6.13
CA ILE A 145 -27.39 -15.17 -5.80
C ILE A 145 -27.82 -14.11 -6.81
N LEU A 146 -27.68 -14.38 -8.11
CA LEU A 146 -28.09 -13.46 -9.19
C LEU A 146 -29.62 -13.24 -9.21
N SER A 147 -30.39 -14.17 -8.63
CA SER A 147 -31.84 -14.05 -8.53
C SER A 147 -32.32 -13.18 -7.36
N LEU A 148 -31.46 -12.86 -6.39
CA LEU A 148 -31.79 -12.04 -5.22
C LEU A 148 -32.18 -10.62 -5.64
N ASP A 149 -33.27 -10.10 -5.10
CA ASP A 149 -33.78 -8.77 -5.47
C ASP A 149 -32.80 -7.64 -5.10
N GLY A 150 -32.02 -7.80 -4.02
CA GLY A 150 -30.96 -6.85 -3.66
C GLY A 150 -29.81 -6.83 -4.67
N VAL A 151 -29.46 -7.98 -5.24
CA VAL A 151 -28.36 -8.12 -6.21
C VAL A 151 -28.76 -7.62 -7.59
N LYS A 152 -30.00 -7.90 -8.04
CA LYS A 152 -30.54 -7.40 -9.31
C LYS A 152 -30.59 -5.88 -9.41
N LYS A 153 -30.73 -5.21 -8.27
CA LYS A 153 -30.81 -3.74 -8.19
C LYS A 153 -29.43 -3.08 -8.18
N LEU A 154 -28.34 -3.83 -8.12
CA LEU A 154 -27.00 -3.28 -8.20
C LEU A 154 -26.72 -2.83 -9.64
N PRO A 155 -26.39 -1.54 -9.87
CA PRO A 155 -26.21 -1.01 -11.23
C PRO A 155 -25.05 -1.68 -11.98
N GLN A 156 -24.08 -2.25 -11.27
CA GLN A 156 -22.95 -2.99 -11.86
C GLN A 156 -23.19 -4.49 -12.09
N ILE A 157 -24.36 -5.07 -11.75
CA ILE A 157 -24.52 -6.54 -11.80
C ILE A 157 -24.39 -7.10 -13.22
N ASP A 158 -24.91 -6.38 -14.22
CA ASP A 158 -24.81 -6.79 -15.63
C ASP A 158 -23.38 -6.71 -16.16
N ALA A 159 -22.58 -5.77 -15.65
CA ALA A 159 -21.16 -5.68 -15.96
C ALA A 159 -20.34 -6.83 -15.35
N ILE A 160 -20.78 -7.38 -14.22
CA ILE A 160 -20.06 -8.46 -13.49
C ILE A 160 -20.42 -9.85 -14.02
N LYS A 161 -21.65 -10.05 -14.51
CA LYS A 161 -22.13 -11.36 -15.00
C LYS A 161 -21.17 -12.07 -15.97
N PRO A 162 -20.58 -11.41 -17.00
CA PRO A 162 -19.63 -12.06 -17.91
C PRO A 162 -18.36 -12.55 -17.22
N TYR A 163 -17.97 -11.91 -16.12
CA TYR A 163 -16.73 -12.19 -15.39
C TYR A 163 -16.95 -13.08 -14.16
N TRP A 164 -18.19 -13.49 -13.86
CA TRP A 164 -18.51 -14.24 -12.65
C TRP A 164 -17.66 -15.51 -12.48
N GLU A 165 -17.48 -16.28 -13.56
CA GLU A 165 -16.64 -17.47 -13.52
C GLU A 165 -15.18 -17.15 -13.28
N GLY A 166 -14.66 -16.09 -13.91
CA GLY A 166 -13.30 -15.60 -13.66
C GLY A 166 -13.10 -15.20 -12.20
N ILE A 167 -14.04 -14.46 -11.62
CA ILE A 167 -14.01 -14.03 -10.21
C ILE A 167 -14.04 -15.24 -9.27
N THR A 168 -14.98 -16.17 -9.47
CA THR A 168 -15.11 -17.35 -8.60
C THR A 168 -13.91 -18.30 -8.70
N ASN A 169 -13.36 -18.48 -9.89
CA ASN A 169 -12.14 -19.26 -10.07
C ASN A 169 -10.94 -18.54 -9.47
N GLY A 170 -10.77 -17.24 -9.69
CA GLY A 170 -9.68 -16.46 -9.11
C GLY A 170 -9.71 -16.49 -7.57
N LEU A 171 -10.88 -16.32 -6.96
CA LEU A 171 -11.04 -16.42 -5.50
C LEU A 171 -10.69 -17.82 -4.99
N ARG A 172 -11.13 -18.88 -5.69
CA ARG A 172 -10.80 -20.26 -5.32
C ARG A 172 -9.30 -20.54 -5.46
N ASP A 173 -8.72 -20.13 -6.59
CA ASP A 173 -7.30 -20.32 -6.87
C ASP A 173 -6.45 -19.61 -5.82
N ALA A 174 -6.82 -18.37 -5.44
CA ALA A 174 -6.20 -17.66 -4.34
C ALA A 174 -6.37 -18.40 -3.01
N ALA A 175 -7.58 -18.87 -2.70
CA ALA A 175 -7.89 -19.57 -1.46
C ALA A 175 -7.13 -20.90 -1.29
N THR A 176 -6.75 -21.54 -2.39
CA THR A 176 -6.01 -22.81 -2.40
C THR A 176 -4.55 -22.67 -2.85
N SER A 177 -4.07 -21.43 -2.99
CA SER A 177 -2.70 -21.16 -3.42
C SER A 177 -1.69 -21.32 -2.28
N ASP A 178 -0.40 -21.28 -2.65
CA ASP A 178 0.73 -21.18 -1.71
C ASP A 178 0.64 -19.96 -0.77
N ILE A 179 -0.19 -18.96 -1.09
CA ILE A 179 -0.42 -17.79 -0.25
C ILE A 179 -1.22 -18.16 1.01
N ALA A 180 -2.08 -19.18 0.91
CA ALA A 180 -2.91 -19.65 2.00
C ALA A 180 -2.11 -20.31 3.13
N ASP A 181 -0.90 -20.78 2.83
CA ASP A 181 0.00 -21.41 3.79
C ASP A 181 1.13 -20.44 4.14
N LEU A 182 1.24 -20.04 5.41
CA LEU A 182 2.28 -19.08 5.83
C LEU A 182 3.72 -19.58 5.58
N LYS A 183 3.97 -20.89 5.62
CA LYS A 183 5.30 -21.46 5.35
C LYS A 183 5.63 -21.33 3.87
N GLN A 184 4.65 -21.53 3.00
CA GLN A 184 4.81 -21.33 1.56
C GLN A 184 4.87 -19.85 1.21
N LEU A 185 4.05 -19.00 1.84
CA LEU A 185 4.09 -17.54 1.70
C LEU A 185 5.48 -16.97 2.03
N LYS A 186 6.12 -17.48 3.08
CA LYS A 186 7.50 -17.10 3.44
C LYS A 186 8.51 -17.46 2.34
N ARG A 187 8.21 -18.45 1.50
CA ARG A 187 9.07 -18.86 0.38
C ARG A 187 8.54 -18.36 -0.97
N ALA A 188 7.40 -17.68 -0.96
CA ALA A 188 6.71 -17.30 -2.17
C ALA A 188 7.52 -16.25 -2.91
N ASN A 189 7.50 -16.37 -4.23
CA ASN A 189 8.05 -15.34 -5.09
C ASN A 189 7.04 -14.18 -5.20
N THR A 190 7.42 -13.00 -4.74
CA THR A 190 6.54 -11.80 -4.74
C THR A 190 5.97 -11.48 -6.12
N ARG A 191 6.75 -11.69 -7.19
CA ARG A 191 6.27 -11.47 -8.56
C ARG A 191 5.15 -12.43 -8.93
N GLN A 192 5.25 -13.71 -8.54
CA GLN A 192 4.19 -14.69 -8.77
C GLN A 192 2.93 -14.37 -7.95
N LEU A 193 3.10 -13.93 -6.70
CA LEU A 193 2.01 -13.45 -5.85
C LEU A 193 1.26 -12.30 -6.52
N LEU A 194 2.00 -11.29 -7.01
CA LEU A 194 1.44 -10.15 -7.70
C LEU A 194 0.76 -10.55 -9.02
N ALA A 195 1.32 -11.51 -9.76
CA ALA A 195 0.70 -12.02 -10.98
C ALA A 195 -0.64 -12.73 -10.70
N ALA A 196 -0.76 -13.44 -9.57
CA ALA A 196 -2.04 -13.98 -9.13
C ALA A 196 -3.04 -12.86 -8.80
N GLY A 197 -2.58 -11.80 -8.14
CA GLY A 197 -3.34 -10.57 -7.92
C GLY A 197 -3.82 -9.93 -9.23
N SER A 198 -2.96 -9.83 -10.25
CA SER A 198 -3.31 -9.29 -11.57
C SER A 198 -4.46 -10.06 -12.23
N ARG A 199 -4.54 -11.38 -12.04
CA ARG A 199 -5.67 -12.19 -12.53
C ARG A 199 -6.97 -11.87 -11.82
N LEU A 200 -6.93 -11.49 -10.54
CA LEU A 200 -8.11 -11.01 -9.81
C LEU A 200 -8.55 -9.63 -10.29
N LEU A 201 -7.61 -8.80 -10.75
CA LEU A 201 -7.91 -7.50 -11.35
C LEU A 201 -8.40 -7.60 -12.80
N ALA A 202 -8.19 -8.74 -13.47
CA ALA A 202 -8.60 -8.95 -14.85
C ALA A 202 -10.13 -8.82 -14.99
N GLY A 203 -10.56 -7.90 -15.87
CA GLY A 203 -11.98 -7.59 -16.10
C GLY A 203 -12.53 -6.45 -15.25
N MET A 204 -11.75 -5.89 -14.31
CA MET A 204 -12.12 -4.63 -13.67
C MET A 204 -11.80 -3.44 -14.56
N GLN A 205 -12.71 -2.46 -14.57
CA GLN A 205 -12.48 -1.21 -15.30
C GLN A 205 -11.55 -0.31 -14.49
N LEU A 206 -10.25 -0.41 -14.78
CA LEU A 206 -9.23 0.45 -14.17
C LEU A 206 -9.18 1.82 -14.89
N PRO A 207 -8.67 2.87 -14.21
CA PRO A 207 -8.52 4.19 -14.83
C PRO A 207 -7.68 4.10 -16.10
N SER A 208 -8.19 4.68 -17.20
CA SER A 208 -7.41 4.84 -18.42
C SER A 208 -6.42 6.00 -18.29
N PHE A 209 -5.23 5.82 -18.86
CA PHE A 209 -4.22 6.86 -19.05
C PHE A 209 -3.87 7.06 -20.53
N ALA A 210 -4.74 6.62 -21.45
CA ALA A 210 -4.50 6.73 -22.89
C ALA A 210 -4.38 8.20 -23.37
N ASP A 211 -4.96 9.14 -22.63
CA ASP A 211 -4.87 10.57 -22.92
C ASP A 211 -3.69 11.27 -22.22
N ILE A 212 -2.84 10.55 -21.48
CA ILE A 212 -1.64 11.13 -20.86
C ILE A 212 -0.53 11.20 -21.91
N GLU A 213 -0.24 12.42 -22.35
CA GLU A 213 0.96 12.71 -23.13
C GLU A 213 2.15 12.88 -22.19
N VAL A 214 3.27 12.26 -22.54
CA VAL A 214 4.54 12.32 -21.79
C VAL A 214 5.62 12.76 -22.76
N THR A 215 6.39 13.78 -22.39
CA THR A 215 7.50 14.28 -23.19
C THR A 215 8.73 14.48 -22.31
N THR A 216 9.89 14.03 -22.77
CA THR A 216 11.17 14.34 -22.12
C THR A 216 11.48 15.85 -22.22
N VAL A 217 11.68 16.50 -21.08
CA VAL A 217 12.11 17.92 -20.99
C VAL A 217 13.64 17.98 -20.99
N GLN A 218 14.26 17.13 -20.18
CA GLN A 218 15.70 17.02 -20.05
C GLN A 218 16.05 15.57 -19.71
N ALA A 219 17.14 15.05 -20.24
CA ALA A 219 17.64 13.74 -19.87
C ALA A 219 19.18 13.70 -19.91
N THR A 220 19.74 12.99 -18.95
CA THR A 220 21.12 12.51 -18.89
C THR A 220 21.08 11.00 -18.73
N ASP A 221 22.25 10.35 -18.62
CA ASP A 221 22.31 8.91 -18.40
C ASP A 221 21.77 8.48 -17.03
N GLU A 222 21.80 9.38 -16.05
CA GLU A 222 21.45 9.09 -14.64
C GLU A 222 20.19 9.81 -14.14
N GLN A 223 19.76 10.88 -14.82
CA GLN A 223 18.60 11.69 -14.42
C GLN A 223 17.76 12.10 -15.63
N ALA A 224 16.45 12.22 -15.45
CA ALA A 224 15.58 12.76 -16.48
C ALA A 224 14.42 13.55 -15.88
N THR A 225 14.06 14.65 -16.52
CA THR A 225 12.85 15.41 -16.20
C THR A 225 11.85 15.18 -17.32
N LEU A 226 10.70 14.59 -16.97
CA LEU A 226 9.61 14.39 -17.91
C LEU A 226 8.51 15.39 -17.62
N SER A 227 7.84 15.85 -18.67
CA SER A 227 6.60 16.59 -18.58
C SER A 227 5.43 15.69 -18.97
N TYR A 228 4.32 15.78 -18.24
CA TYR A 228 3.08 15.08 -18.57
C TYR A 228 1.85 15.96 -18.36
N ARG A 229 0.75 15.62 -19.02
CA ARG A 229 -0.57 16.27 -18.85
C ARG A 229 -1.62 15.25 -18.41
N ASP A 230 -2.40 15.59 -17.38
CA ASP A 230 -3.47 14.72 -16.86
C ASP A 230 -4.81 14.87 -17.61
N ALA A 231 -4.93 15.86 -18.49
CA ALA A 231 -6.01 16.04 -19.45
C ALA A 231 -5.54 16.90 -20.63
N LYS A 232 -6.22 16.81 -21.79
CA LYS A 232 -5.84 17.50 -23.05
C LYS A 232 -5.65 19.02 -22.96
N ASN A 233 -6.11 19.67 -21.89
CA ASN A 233 -5.95 21.12 -21.67
C ASN A 233 -5.36 21.48 -20.29
N ALA A 234 -4.78 20.52 -19.57
CA ALA A 234 -4.17 20.79 -18.27
C ALA A 234 -2.78 21.41 -18.41
N ALA A 235 -2.39 22.22 -17.42
CA ALA A 235 -1.04 22.72 -17.30
C ALA A 235 -0.05 21.53 -17.23
N PRO A 236 1.07 21.58 -17.98
CA PRO A 236 2.06 20.52 -17.96
C PRO A 236 2.68 20.41 -16.58
N LYS A 237 2.72 19.19 -16.05
CA LYS A 237 3.37 18.87 -14.78
C LYS A 237 4.72 18.26 -15.08
N GLN A 238 5.68 18.44 -14.18
CA GLN A 238 7.00 17.83 -14.29
C GLN A 238 7.19 16.77 -13.21
N VAL A 239 7.87 15.71 -13.60
CA VAL A 239 8.30 14.64 -12.71
C VAL A 239 9.77 14.35 -12.99
N GLU A 240 10.56 14.31 -11.92
CA GLU A 240 11.98 14.00 -11.98
C GLU A 240 12.16 12.49 -11.81
N PHE A 241 13.05 11.93 -12.61
CA PHE A 241 13.46 10.54 -12.63
C PHE A 241 14.96 10.45 -12.35
N VAL A 242 15.33 9.40 -11.64
CA VAL A 242 16.71 9.03 -11.36
C VAL A 242 16.90 7.56 -11.71
N ARG A 243 18.11 7.23 -12.14
CA ARG A 243 18.49 5.85 -12.39
C ARG A 243 19.03 5.23 -11.10
N VAL A 244 18.47 4.09 -10.72
CA VAL A 244 18.89 3.31 -9.54
C VAL A 244 19.09 1.87 -10.00
N GLU A 245 20.32 1.37 -9.89
CA GLU A 245 20.70 0.01 -10.32
C GLU A 245 20.26 -0.31 -11.76
N GLY A 246 20.41 0.67 -12.65
CA GLY A 246 20.05 0.55 -14.07
C GLY A 246 18.56 0.66 -14.39
N LYS A 247 17.69 0.89 -13.40
CA LYS A 247 16.25 1.10 -13.58
C LYS A 247 15.89 2.59 -13.41
N TRP A 248 14.98 3.10 -14.22
CA TRP A 248 14.45 4.46 -14.08
C TRP A 248 13.32 4.48 -13.06
N LEU A 249 13.45 5.34 -12.05
CA LEU A 249 12.45 5.54 -11.01
C LEU A 249 12.15 7.02 -10.85
N PRO A 250 10.89 7.39 -10.55
CA PRO A 250 10.62 8.73 -10.05
C PRO A 250 11.50 9.03 -8.84
N GLN A 251 12.15 10.19 -8.83
CA GLN A 251 13.05 10.62 -7.76
C GLN A 251 12.35 10.61 -6.40
N SER A 252 11.06 10.94 -6.37
CA SER A 252 10.24 10.89 -5.17
C SER A 252 10.16 9.48 -4.56
N ILE A 253 10.16 8.42 -5.38
CA ILE A 253 10.18 7.03 -4.94
C ILE A 253 11.58 6.66 -4.46
N ALA A 254 12.61 6.94 -5.26
CA ALA A 254 13.99 6.61 -4.89
C ALA A 254 14.40 7.24 -3.55
N THR A 255 14.08 8.53 -3.33
CA THR A 255 14.37 9.23 -2.08
C THR A 255 13.43 8.83 -0.95
N GLY A 256 12.16 8.53 -1.24
CA GLY A 256 11.17 8.15 -0.24
C GLY A 256 11.27 6.70 0.23
N TRP A 257 11.98 5.85 -0.52
CA TRP A 257 12.04 4.41 -0.30
C TRP A 257 12.53 4.02 1.09
N PRO A 258 13.66 4.54 1.61
CA PRO A 258 14.17 4.12 2.92
C PRO A 258 13.18 4.40 4.05
N VAL A 259 12.51 5.55 4.00
CA VAL A 259 11.49 5.94 4.99
C VAL A 259 10.27 5.03 4.90
N ALA A 260 9.80 4.73 3.69
CA ALA A 260 8.67 3.83 3.48
C ALA A 260 8.96 2.40 3.96
N MET A 261 10.17 1.90 3.71
CA MET A 261 10.59 0.58 4.17
C MET A 261 10.77 0.53 5.70
N ALA A 262 11.28 1.59 6.31
CA ALA A 262 11.39 1.69 7.77
C ALA A 262 10.01 1.69 8.44
N ASP A 263 9.06 2.49 7.93
CA ASP A 263 7.68 2.52 8.42
C ASP A 263 6.99 1.15 8.26
N ALA A 264 7.12 0.52 7.10
CA ALA A 264 6.58 -0.82 6.86
C ALA A 264 7.13 -1.86 7.86
N LYS A 265 8.45 -1.86 8.09
CA LYS A 265 9.10 -2.76 9.06
C LYS A 265 8.62 -2.49 10.49
N ALA A 266 8.47 -1.23 10.89
CA ALA A 266 7.96 -0.85 12.20
C ALA A 266 6.51 -1.31 12.41
N ARG A 267 5.63 -1.11 11.43
CA ARG A 267 4.24 -1.58 11.50
C ARG A 267 4.15 -3.10 11.58
N LEU A 268 4.97 -3.82 10.80
CA LEU A 268 5.05 -5.27 10.91
C LEU A 268 5.56 -5.70 12.29
N ALA A 269 6.48 -4.97 12.91
CA ALA A 269 6.97 -5.30 14.25
C ALA A 269 5.86 -5.29 15.31
N GLU A 270 4.90 -4.36 15.19
CA GLU A 270 3.73 -4.24 16.06
C GLU A 270 2.57 -5.19 15.70
N LEU A 271 2.64 -5.88 14.55
CA LEU A 271 1.55 -6.74 14.11
C LEU A 271 1.16 -7.81 15.15
N PRO A 272 2.08 -8.55 15.79
CA PRO A 272 1.70 -9.60 16.75
C PRO A 272 0.94 -9.08 17.97
N SER A 273 1.31 -7.91 18.50
CA SER A 273 0.63 -7.30 19.65
C SER A 273 -0.79 -6.86 19.28
N GLN A 274 -0.96 -6.27 18.09
CA GLN A 274 -2.27 -5.89 17.56
C GLN A 274 -3.16 -7.11 17.29
N LEU A 275 -2.60 -8.15 16.68
CA LEU A 275 -3.33 -9.39 16.43
C LEU A 275 -3.75 -10.06 17.74
N ALA A 276 -2.91 -10.08 18.77
CA ALA A 276 -3.27 -10.66 20.06
C ALA A 276 -4.52 -10.00 20.68
N ILE A 277 -4.67 -8.68 20.51
CA ILE A 277 -5.85 -7.93 20.98
C ILE A 277 -7.09 -8.26 20.16
N LEU A 278 -6.94 -8.35 18.83
CA LEU A 278 -8.07 -8.45 17.89
C LEU A 278 -8.50 -9.90 17.62
N LYS A 279 -7.61 -10.87 17.84
CA LYS A 279 -7.80 -12.28 17.50
C LYS A 279 -9.09 -12.88 18.07
N PRO A 280 -9.44 -12.73 19.37
CA PRO A 280 -10.64 -13.36 19.90
C PRO A 280 -11.92 -12.88 19.19
N GLU A 281 -11.98 -11.58 18.92
CA GLU A 281 -13.11 -10.97 18.22
C GLU A 281 -13.16 -11.40 16.75
N ALA A 282 -12.02 -11.36 16.07
CA ALA A 282 -11.90 -11.76 14.68
C ALA A 282 -12.30 -13.22 14.46
N LEU A 283 -11.79 -14.16 15.27
CA LEU A 283 -12.15 -15.58 15.18
C LEU A 283 -13.63 -15.82 15.41
N ARG A 284 -14.23 -15.12 16.38
CA ARG A 284 -15.67 -15.21 16.65
C ARG A 284 -16.49 -14.71 15.45
N GLN A 285 -16.11 -13.59 14.85
CA GLN A 285 -16.78 -13.08 13.66
C GLN A 285 -16.61 -14.03 12.47
N MET A 286 -15.40 -14.53 12.20
CA MET A 286 -15.15 -15.48 11.11
C MET A 286 -15.96 -16.76 11.28
N SER A 287 -16.05 -17.30 12.50
CA SER A 287 -16.89 -18.47 12.80
C SER A 287 -18.37 -18.20 12.53
N SER A 288 -18.86 -17.01 12.90
CA SER A 288 -20.25 -16.61 12.63
C SER A 288 -20.53 -16.52 11.13
N ILE A 289 -19.62 -15.90 10.36
CA ILE A 289 -19.74 -15.80 8.90
C ILE A 289 -19.66 -17.21 8.28
N ALA A 290 -18.75 -18.06 8.73
CA ALA A 290 -18.63 -19.43 8.25
C ALA A 290 -19.95 -20.21 8.43
N GLY A 291 -20.60 -20.09 9.59
CA GLY A 291 -21.92 -20.67 9.84
C GLY A 291 -23.01 -20.14 8.90
N MET A 292 -23.01 -18.83 8.62
CA MET A 292 -23.94 -18.24 7.64
C MET A 292 -23.68 -18.77 6.22
N LEU A 293 -22.42 -18.88 5.81
CA LEU A 293 -22.05 -19.45 4.51
C LEU A 293 -22.49 -20.91 4.39
N ASP A 294 -22.34 -21.70 5.46
CA ASP A 294 -22.79 -23.10 5.48
C ASP A 294 -24.31 -23.21 5.38
N GLN A 295 -25.06 -22.31 6.04
CA GLN A 295 -26.52 -22.23 5.89
C GLN A 295 -26.93 -21.89 4.45
N LEU A 296 -26.28 -20.91 3.83
CA LEU A 296 -26.54 -20.54 2.44
C LEU A 296 -26.16 -21.66 1.46
N GLN A 297 -25.06 -22.36 1.73
CA GLN A 297 -24.62 -23.49 0.94
C GLN A 297 -25.64 -24.65 1.01
N GLY A 298 -26.23 -24.87 2.19
CA GLY A 298 -27.23 -25.90 2.43
C GLY A 298 -28.61 -25.60 1.82
N ALA A 299 -28.95 -24.33 1.60
CA ALA A 299 -30.26 -23.93 1.06
C ALA A 299 -30.51 -24.52 -0.34
N LYS A 300 -31.66 -25.18 -0.52
CA LYS A 300 -32.04 -25.87 -1.76
C LYS A 300 -33.02 -25.05 -2.60
N THR A 301 -33.77 -24.16 -1.97
CA THR A 301 -34.78 -23.33 -2.62
C THR A 301 -34.38 -21.85 -2.62
N LYS A 302 -35.02 -21.08 -3.49
CA LYS A 302 -34.83 -19.63 -3.55
C LYS A 302 -35.25 -18.94 -2.26
N ASP A 303 -36.33 -19.41 -1.63
CA ASP A 303 -36.87 -18.80 -0.41
C ASP A 303 -35.97 -19.08 0.79
N GLU A 304 -35.48 -20.31 0.94
CA GLU A 304 -34.49 -20.68 1.97
C GLU A 304 -33.21 -19.86 1.81
N PHE A 305 -32.71 -19.72 0.58
CA PHE A 305 -31.50 -18.97 0.28
C PHE A 305 -31.69 -17.47 0.56
N SER A 306 -32.82 -16.90 0.12
CA SER A 306 -33.12 -15.48 0.33
C SER A 306 -33.25 -15.16 1.82
N ALA A 307 -33.97 -15.99 2.59
CA ALA A 307 -34.11 -15.81 4.04
C ALA A 307 -32.75 -15.87 4.76
N ALA A 308 -31.88 -16.81 4.38
CA ALA A 308 -30.54 -16.91 4.93
C ALA A 308 -29.60 -15.77 4.46
N ALA A 309 -29.88 -15.15 3.31
CA ALA A 309 -29.04 -14.09 2.74
C ALA A 309 -29.40 -12.69 3.27
N VAL A 310 -30.59 -12.48 3.83
CA VAL A 310 -31.04 -11.16 4.34
C VAL A 310 -30.03 -10.54 5.31
N PRO A 311 -29.51 -11.26 6.33
CA PRO A 311 -28.48 -10.70 7.22
C PRO A 311 -27.23 -10.25 6.47
N LEU A 312 -26.80 -10.99 5.46
CA LEU A 312 -25.61 -10.66 4.67
C LEU A 312 -25.84 -9.46 3.77
N VAL A 313 -27.02 -9.34 3.15
CA VAL A 313 -27.38 -8.15 2.36
C VAL A 313 -27.36 -6.91 3.25
N PHE A 314 -27.89 -7.00 4.47
CA PHE A 314 -27.85 -5.88 5.43
C PHE A 314 -26.41 -5.55 5.84
N THR A 315 -25.60 -6.54 6.19
CA THR A 315 -24.19 -6.33 6.58
C THR A 315 -23.37 -5.73 5.44
N VAL A 316 -23.55 -6.20 4.19
CA VAL A 316 -22.87 -5.65 3.02
C VAL A 316 -23.36 -4.24 2.72
N ALA A 317 -24.66 -3.98 2.77
CA ALA A 317 -25.21 -2.64 2.55
C ALA A 317 -24.73 -1.65 3.62
N PHE A 318 -24.74 -2.05 4.88
CA PHE A 318 -24.22 -1.27 6.00
C PHE A 318 -22.72 -1.03 5.86
N GLY A 319 -21.95 -2.06 5.52
CA GLY A 319 -20.51 -1.95 5.26
C GLY A 319 -20.20 -1.03 4.08
N ALA A 320 -20.95 -1.14 2.98
CA ALA A 320 -20.81 -0.26 1.82
C ALA A 320 -21.18 1.19 2.16
N GLN A 321 -22.24 1.40 2.95
CA GLN A 321 -22.60 2.73 3.44
C GLN A 321 -21.53 3.29 4.37
N MET A 322 -20.99 2.49 5.28
CA MET A 322 -19.90 2.88 6.17
C MET A 322 -18.62 3.17 5.38
N ALA A 323 -18.29 2.39 4.35
CA ALA A 323 -17.15 2.65 3.48
C ALA A 323 -17.35 3.92 2.64
N GLN A 324 -18.55 4.14 2.12
CA GLN A 324 -18.92 5.35 1.41
C GLN A 324 -18.87 6.57 2.33
N GLN A 325 -19.37 6.42 3.56
CA GLN A 325 -19.31 7.46 4.59
C GLN A 325 -17.87 7.69 5.03
N ALA A 326 -17.05 6.66 5.22
CA ALA A 326 -15.64 6.79 5.52
C ALA A 326 -14.86 7.43 4.37
N MET A 327 -15.23 7.19 3.11
CA MET A 327 -14.67 7.86 1.94
C MET A 327 -15.13 9.32 1.85
N GLN A 328 -16.39 9.61 2.18
CA GLN A 328 -16.92 10.97 2.27
C GLN A 328 -16.24 11.72 3.43
N ASP A 329 -16.15 11.11 4.61
CA ASP A 329 -15.46 11.62 5.79
C ASP A 329 -13.95 11.77 5.54
N ALA A 330 -13.31 10.84 4.81
CA ALA A 330 -11.93 11.04 4.36
C ALA A 330 -11.80 12.21 3.40
N ALA A 331 -12.88 12.56 2.67
CA ALA A 331 -12.93 13.73 1.80
C ALA A 331 -13.37 15.02 2.52
N THR A 332 -14.06 14.96 3.68
CA THR A 332 -14.71 16.11 4.31
C THR A 332 -14.44 16.32 5.80
N THR A 333 -13.91 15.34 6.54
CA THR A 333 -13.80 15.38 8.00
C THR A 333 -12.42 15.86 8.46
N PRO A 334 -12.33 16.96 9.23
CA PRO A 334 -11.12 17.27 9.98
C PRO A 334 -10.91 16.18 11.03
N ARG A 335 -10.00 15.22 10.78
CA ARG A 335 -9.68 14.16 11.77
C ARG A 335 -9.16 14.81 13.05
N GLN A 336 -9.97 14.84 14.11
CA GLN A 336 -9.62 15.54 15.33
C GLN A 336 -8.37 14.95 16.00
N GLY A 337 -7.44 15.83 16.34
CA GLY A 337 -6.10 15.59 16.88
C GLY A 337 -5.31 16.89 16.80
N ASN A 338 -4.10 16.95 17.37
CA ASN A 338 -3.21 18.11 17.32
C ASN A 338 -2.63 18.29 15.89
N ALA A 339 -3.52 18.51 14.92
CA ALA A 339 -3.18 18.63 13.52
C ALA A 339 -2.54 19.98 13.26
N VAL A 340 -1.45 19.96 12.50
CA VAL A 340 -0.81 21.17 11.99
C VAL A 340 -1.08 21.22 10.50
N HIS A 341 -1.64 22.34 10.06
CA HIS A 341 -1.87 22.61 8.65
C HIS A 341 -0.71 23.44 8.12
N LEU A 342 -0.14 23.05 6.99
CA LEU A 342 0.89 23.82 6.29
C LEU A 342 0.29 24.30 4.97
N ILE A 343 0.25 25.60 4.74
CA ILE A 343 -0.24 26.21 3.51
C ILE A 343 0.92 26.91 2.83
N ILE A 344 1.33 26.38 1.68
CA ILE A 344 2.39 26.93 0.85
C ILE A 344 1.73 27.60 -0.34
N ASN A 345 1.99 28.89 -0.52
CA ASN A 345 1.35 29.73 -1.55
C ASN A 345 1.93 29.51 -2.97
N ARG A 346 2.44 28.30 -3.24
CA ARG A 346 2.76 27.80 -4.58
C ARG A 346 2.55 26.29 -4.66
N GLU A 347 2.44 25.77 -5.87
CA GLU A 347 2.47 24.32 -6.09
C GLU A 347 3.91 23.82 -5.97
N LEU A 348 4.13 22.84 -5.08
CA LEU A 348 5.41 22.16 -4.97
C LEU A 348 5.50 21.07 -6.05
N THR A 349 6.68 20.94 -6.65
CA THR A 349 7.05 19.79 -7.47
C THR A 349 7.09 18.50 -6.63
N ASP A 350 7.06 17.34 -7.28
CA ASP A 350 7.13 16.05 -6.56
C ASP A 350 8.45 15.92 -5.77
N GLY A 351 9.56 16.41 -6.32
CA GLY A 351 10.87 16.43 -5.63
C GLY A 351 10.87 17.34 -4.40
N GLU A 352 10.27 18.53 -4.49
CA GLU A 352 10.11 19.43 -3.34
C GLU A 352 9.19 18.86 -2.26
N LEU A 353 8.08 18.22 -2.64
CA LEU A 353 7.19 17.54 -1.69
C LEU A 353 7.91 16.43 -0.94
N THR A 354 8.71 15.62 -1.64
CA THR A 354 9.49 14.56 -0.99
C THR A 354 10.53 15.14 -0.06
N ARG A 355 11.30 16.17 -0.47
CA ARG A 355 12.29 16.81 0.42
C ARG A 355 11.65 17.43 1.65
N LEU A 356 10.51 18.09 1.48
CA LEU A 356 9.73 18.65 2.59
C LEU A 356 9.27 17.54 3.54
N LYS A 357 8.71 16.46 3.00
CA LYS A 357 8.28 15.30 3.80
C LYS A 357 9.46 14.73 4.59
N THR A 358 10.59 14.46 3.95
CA THR A 358 11.78 13.91 4.61
C THR A 358 12.24 14.82 5.74
N ALA A 359 12.40 16.12 5.49
CA ALA A 359 12.83 17.08 6.50
C ALA A 359 11.86 17.14 7.71
N VAL A 360 10.54 17.11 7.46
CA VAL A 360 9.54 17.07 8.52
C VAL A 360 9.63 15.77 9.32
N PHE A 361 9.75 14.62 8.67
CA PHE A 361 9.85 13.33 9.36
C PHE A 361 11.12 13.20 10.19
N GLU A 362 12.26 13.65 9.68
CA GLU A 362 13.52 13.73 10.43
C GLU A 362 13.37 14.61 11.68
N SER A 363 12.63 15.72 11.59
CA SER A 363 12.39 16.62 12.72
C SER A 363 11.53 16.03 13.83
N LEU A 364 10.69 15.05 13.49
CA LEU A 364 9.76 14.44 14.44
C LEU A 364 10.38 13.28 15.23
N GLY A 365 11.56 12.80 14.84
CA GLY A 365 12.26 11.70 15.50
C GLY A 365 11.33 10.48 15.70
N ASP A 366 11.26 9.99 16.94
CA ASP A 366 10.42 8.83 17.31
C ASP A 366 8.90 9.06 17.08
N SER A 367 8.46 10.33 17.04
CA SER A 367 7.04 10.66 16.78
C SER A 367 6.67 10.50 15.30
N ALA A 368 7.65 10.38 14.40
CA ALA A 368 7.41 10.25 12.95
C ALA A 368 6.60 8.99 12.61
N ALA A 369 6.83 7.88 13.32
CA ALA A 369 6.12 6.60 13.11
C ALA A 369 4.61 6.70 13.43
N ASN A 370 4.21 7.66 14.25
CA ASN A 370 2.82 7.87 14.67
C ASN A 370 2.17 9.08 13.99
N THR A 371 2.87 9.76 13.08
CA THR A 371 2.39 10.97 12.41
C THR A 371 1.87 10.65 11.01
N ASP A 372 0.55 10.71 10.85
CA ASP A 372 -0.11 10.71 9.54
C ASP A 372 0.11 12.05 8.83
N TYR A 373 0.19 11.99 7.50
CA TYR A 373 0.31 13.17 6.67
C TYR A 373 -0.56 13.11 5.42
N GLU A 374 -0.98 14.27 4.94
CA GLU A 374 -1.75 14.42 3.72
C GLU A 374 -1.23 15.62 2.93
N PHE A 375 -1.04 15.44 1.62
CA PHE A 375 -0.70 16.52 0.70
C PHE A 375 -1.86 16.74 -0.28
N ILE A 376 -2.49 17.90 -0.18
CA ILE A 376 -3.59 18.31 -1.05
C ILE A 376 -3.08 19.45 -1.94
N PRO A 377 -2.75 19.18 -3.21
CA PRO A 377 -2.60 20.25 -4.20
C PRO A 377 -3.97 20.90 -4.42
N ASN A 378 -4.04 22.23 -4.31
CA ASN A 378 -5.29 22.99 -4.43
C ASN A 378 -5.02 24.35 -5.10
N ASP A 379 -5.49 24.53 -6.34
CA ASP A 379 -5.57 25.81 -7.05
C ASP A 379 -4.31 26.69 -6.95
N GLY A 380 -3.15 26.15 -7.33
CA GLY A 380 -1.87 26.87 -7.30
C GLY A 380 -1.22 26.96 -5.91
N LYS A 381 -1.77 26.28 -4.90
CA LYS A 381 -1.21 26.16 -3.55
C LYS A 381 -0.98 24.69 -3.19
N THR A 382 -0.05 24.47 -2.27
CA THR A 382 0.18 23.17 -1.65
C THR A 382 -0.30 23.22 -0.21
N ARG A 383 -1.27 22.37 0.13
CA ARG A 383 -1.70 22.20 1.52
C ARG A 383 -1.17 20.89 2.05
N CYS A 384 -0.40 20.92 3.12
CA CYS A 384 0.04 19.75 3.84
C CYS A 384 -0.70 19.70 5.17
N ARG A 385 -0.96 18.50 5.65
CA ARG A 385 -1.53 18.27 6.97
C ARG A 385 -0.70 17.21 7.65
N PHE A 386 -0.32 17.44 8.90
CA PHE A 386 0.40 16.47 9.73
C PHE A 386 -0.36 16.26 11.03
N VAL A 387 -0.57 15.01 11.44
CA VAL A 387 -1.33 14.68 12.65
C VAL A 387 -0.91 13.33 13.26
N PRO A 388 -0.63 13.25 14.57
CA PRO A 388 -0.47 14.35 15.52
C PRO A 388 0.94 14.96 15.41
N ILE A 389 1.05 16.27 15.60
CA ILE A 389 2.35 16.91 15.85
C ILE A 389 2.48 17.16 17.35
N THR A 390 3.51 16.57 17.96
CA THR A 390 3.84 16.69 19.39
C THR A 390 4.79 17.85 19.67
N ASP A 391 5.65 18.21 18.69
CA ASP A 391 6.65 19.28 18.80
C ASP A 391 6.52 20.30 17.66
N LEU A 392 5.60 21.25 17.83
CA LEU A 392 5.38 22.35 16.89
C LEU A 392 6.58 23.30 16.74
N PRO A 393 7.32 23.67 17.80
CA PRO A 393 8.54 24.47 17.67
C PRO A 393 9.63 23.85 16.79
N SER A 394 9.90 22.54 16.92
CA SER A 394 10.89 21.85 16.09
C SER A 394 10.44 21.82 14.62
N LEU A 395 9.15 21.53 14.37
CA LEU A 395 8.57 21.60 13.03
C LEU A 395 8.73 22.99 12.40
N LEU A 396 8.44 24.07 13.15
CA LEU A 396 8.62 25.44 12.67
C LEU A 396 10.07 25.77 12.33
N THR A 397 11.02 25.27 13.12
CA THR A 397 12.45 25.47 12.88
C THR A 397 12.88 24.81 11.57
N VAL A 398 12.42 23.58 11.34
CA VAL A 398 12.68 22.86 10.09
C VAL A 398 12.05 23.55 8.89
N LEU A 399 10.80 24.02 9.01
CA LEU A 399 10.14 24.73 7.91
C LEU A 399 10.83 26.06 7.59
N LYS A 400 11.25 26.83 8.59
CA LYS A 400 12.02 28.07 8.39
C LYS A 400 13.35 27.83 7.69
N LYS A 401 14.04 26.72 8.03
CA LYS A 401 15.28 26.32 7.37
C LYS A 401 15.03 25.82 5.95
N HIS A 402 13.98 25.03 5.76
CA HIS A 402 13.65 24.44 4.45
C HIS A 402 13.21 25.50 3.43
N PHE A 403 12.50 26.52 3.89
CA PHE A 403 12.03 27.64 3.07
C PHE A 403 12.78 28.94 3.39
N GLU A 404 14.10 28.85 3.58
CA GLU A 404 14.96 30.00 3.84
C GLU A 404 14.76 31.08 2.75
N GLY A 405 14.63 32.34 3.17
CA GLY A 405 14.31 33.46 2.26
C GLY A 405 12.82 33.69 2.00
N THR A 406 11.93 32.85 2.54
CA THR A 406 10.47 33.05 2.48
C THR A 406 9.89 33.34 3.88
N SER A 407 8.69 33.94 3.92
CA SER A 407 8.01 34.21 5.19
C SER A 407 7.28 32.95 5.68
N VAL A 408 7.74 32.39 6.80
CA VAL A 408 7.06 31.27 7.48
C VAL A 408 6.38 31.80 8.75
N ARG A 409 5.04 31.76 8.79
CA ARG A 409 4.22 32.34 9.86
C ARG A 409 3.31 31.27 10.48
N LEU A 410 3.27 31.20 11.82
CA LEU A 410 2.32 30.34 12.54
C LEU A 410 1.11 31.17 12.97
N ASP A 411 -0.08 30.71 12.58
CA ASP A 411 -1.33 31.03 13.25
C ASP A 411 -1.55 30.01 14.37
N ALA A 412 -1.36 30.47 15.62
CA ALA A 412 -1.44 29.62 16.80
C ALA A 412 -2.88 29.20 17.14
N GLU A 413 -3.89 29.96 16.70
CA GLU A 413 -5.30 29.67 16.96
C GLU A 413 -5.78 28.51 16.09
N THR A 414 -5.43 28.55 14.80
CA THR A 414 -5.82 27.50 13.85
C THR A 414 -4.78 26.40 13.70
N LYS A 415 -3.60 26.54 14.34
CA LYS A 415 -2.42 25.67 14.15
C LYS A 415 -2.03 25.54 12.67
N THR A 416 -2.15 26.66 11.95
CA THR A 416 -1.83 26.75 10.52
C THR A 416 -0.51 27.48 10.33
N ILE A 417 0.42 26.87 9.62
CA ILE A 417 1.68 27.47 9.20
C ILE A 417 1.51 27.92 7.75
N PHE A 418 1.71 29.21 7.51
CA PHE A 418 1.71 29.81 6.18
C PHE A 418 3.14 30.01 5.70
N VAL A 419 3.43 29.63 4.46
CA VAL A 419 4.69 29.87 3.77
C VAL A 419 4.42 30.76 2.56
N ASP A 420 4.88 32.01 2.65
CA ASP A 420 4.70 33.05 1.66
C ASP A 420 6.05 33.43 1.03
N GLY A 421 6.22 33.15 -0.26
CA GLY A 421 7.43 33.47 -1.01
C GLY A 421 7.46 32.72 -2.34
N ASN A 422 8.26 33.23 -3.29
CA ASN A 422 8.42 32.66 -4.63
C ASN A 422 9.16 31.31 -4.60
#